data_AF-A0A3E0IT83-F1
#
_entry.id   AF-A0A3E0IT83-F1
#
_cell.length_a   1.000
_cell.length_b   1.000
_cell.length_c   1.000
_cell.angle_alpha   90.00
_cell.angle_beta   90.00
_cell.angle_gamma   90.00
#
_symmetry.space_group_name_H-M   'P 1'
#
loop_
_entity.id
_entity.type
_entity.pdbx_description
1 polymer ?
#
loop_
_entity_poly.entity_id
_entity_poly.type
_entity_poly.pdbx_seq_one_letter_code
_entity_poly.pdbx_strand_id
1 'polypeptide(L)'
;MIRYYDMNYIKVRRMKEFYHKKVNYINNNTSNSVLFLTIFLVEMTFRGDFTIKIMESILAKYFKRIVVKRDLSIGPFQLKPSFVEKYYKNQWQVIDLMDIDFSIVVLELFITAHHTLSDEELIVLFHSGESITKYEDTNVYLYILKRLKQEFFGREEI
;
A
#
# COMPACT_ATOMS: atom_id res chain seq x y z
N MET A 1 -1.06 -21.47 -11.79
CA MET A 1 -0.50 -20.15 -11.47
C MET A 1 -1.49 -19.01 -11.79
N ILE A 2 -1.98 -18.88 -13.04
CA ILE A 2 -2.98 -17.85 -13.42
C ILE A 2 -4.22 -17.83 -12.49
N ARG A 3 -4.78 -19.01 -12.19
CA ARG A 3 -5.95 -19.16 -11.30
C ARG A 3 -5.74 -18.59 -9.89
N TYR A 4 -4.52 -18.60 -9.35
CA TYR A 4 -4.22 -18.05 -8.02
C TYR A 4 -4.35 -16.53 -8.02
N TYR A 5 -3.72 -15.87 -8.99
CA TYR A 5 -3.75 -14.42 -9.12
C TYR A 5 -5.15 -13.90 -9.46
N ASP A 6 -5.91 -14.61 -10.30
CA ASP A 6 -7.30 -14.27 -10.58
C ASP A 6 -8.20 -14.32 -9.34
N MET A 7 -8.03 -15.35 -8.49
CA MET A 7 -8.77 -15.42 -7.23
C MET A 7 -8.45 -14.25 -6.30
N ASN A 8 -7.17 -13.85 -6.20
CA ASN A 8 -6.78 -12.69 -5.41
C ASN A 8 -7.32 -11.39 -5.99
N TYR A 9 -7.36 -11.25 -7.32
CA TYR A 9 -7.97 -10.11 -7.96
C TYR A 9 -9.48 -10.02 -7.74
N ILE A 10 -10.20 -11.14 -7.73
CA ILE A 10 -11.62 -11.16 -7.34
C ILE A 10 -11.80 -10.65 -5.89
N LYS A 11 -10.94 -11.06 -4.97
CA LYS A 11 -10.97 -10.56 -3.58
C LYS A 11 -10.69 -9.05 -3.53
N VAL A 12 -9.69 -8.58 -4.26
CA VAL A 12 -9.35 -7.15 -4.39
C VAL A 12 -10.54 -6.34 -4.89
N ARG A 13 -11.27 -6.83 -5.90
CA ARG A 13 -12.48 -6.16 -6.40
C ARG A 13 -13.56 -6.03 -5.33
N ARG A 14 -13.78 -7.08 -4.54
CA ARG A 14 -14.71 -7.02 -3.39
C ARG A 14 -14.24 -6.01 -2.34
N MET A 15 -12.93 -5.93 -2.06
CA MET A 15 -12.38 -4.92 -1.15
C MET A 15 -12.51 -3.51 -1.71
N LYS A 16 -12.36 -3.32 -3.02
CA LYS A 16 -12.58 -2.03 -3.70
C LYS A 16 -14.01 -1.53 -3.51
N GLU A 17 -15.00 -2.42 -3.65
CA GLU A 17 -16.41 -2.12 -3.40
C GLU A 17 -16.67 -1.83 -1.91
N PHE A 18 -16.15 -2.68 -1.02
CA PHE A 18 -16.32 -2.51 0.43
C PHE A 18 -15.72 -1.18 0.93
N TYR A 19 -14.52 -0.84 0.48
CA TYR A 19 -13.82 0.40 0.83
C TYR A 19 -14.06 1.56 -0.16
N HIS A 20 -15.17 1.55 -0.92
CA HIS A 20 -15.42 2.53 -1.99
C HIS A 20 -15.20 3.99 -1.59
N LYS A 21 -15.56 4.41 -0.37
CA LYS A 21 -15.31 5.77 0.12
C LYS A 21 -13.82 6.11 0.18
N LYS A 22 -13.01 5.19 0.71
CA LYS A 22 -11.54 5.35 0.78
C LYS A 22 -10.90 5.25 -0.60
N VAL A 23 -11.42 4.37 -1.46
CA VAL A 23 -10.96 4.26 -2.86
C VAL A 23 -11.19 5.57 -3.61
N ASN A 24 -12.40 6.13 -3.53
CA ASN A 24 -12.72 7.43 -4.15
C ASN A 24 -11.86 8.54 -3.55
N TYR A 25 -11.62 8.51 -2.25
CA TYR A 25 -10.76 9.46 -1.58
C TYR A 25 -9.32 9.42 -2.13
N ILE A 26 -8.71 8.24 -2.19
CA ILE A 26 -7.35 8.07 -2.75
C ILE A 26 -7.32 8.56 -4.20
N ASN A 27 -8.30 8.16 -5.04
CA ASN A 27 -8.38 8.60 -6.44
C ASN A 27 -8.39 10.11 -6.62
N ASN A 28 -9.02 10.85 -5.70
CA ASN A 28 -9.20 12.28 -5.83
C ASN A 28 -8.05 13.11 -5.23
N ASN A 29 -7.14 12.49 -4.47
CA ASN A 29 -6.12 13.20 -3.70
C ASN A 29 -4.67 12.89 -4.13
N THR A 30 -4.46 12.13 -5.20
CA THR A 30 -3.13 11.84 -5.74
C THR A 30 -3.17 11.64 -7.26
N SER A 31 -2.13 12.09 -7.95
CA SER A 31 -1.90 11.74 -9.37
C SER A 31 -1.43 10.29 -9.56
N ASN A 32 -0.92 9.66 -8.50
CA ASN A 32 -0.39 8.30 -8.46
C ASN A 32 -1.45 7.29 -7.97
N SER A 33 -2.73 7.58 -8.25
CA SER A 33 -3.88 6.89 -7.69
C SER A 33 -3.88 5.37 -7.92
N VAL A 34 -3.51 4.90 -9.12
CA VAL A 34 -3.49 3.47 -9.43
C VAL A 34 -2.44 2.72 -8.60
N LEU A 35 -1.27 3.32 -8.39
CA LEU A 35 -0.21 2.76 -7.57
C LEU A 35 -0.64 2.69 -6.10
N PHE A 36 -1.21 3.77 -5.56
CA PHE A 36 -1.66 3.82 -4.17
C PHE A 36 -2.84 2.89 -3.92
N LEU A 37 -3.79 2.83 -4.85
CA LEU A 37 -4.90 1.86 -4.77
C LEU A 37 -4.41 0.43 -4.81
N THR A 38 -3.38 0.12 -5.60
CA THR A 38 -2.79 -1.22 -5.63
C THR A 38 -2.28 -1.60 -4.24
N ILE A 39 -1.45 -0.73 -3.63
CA ILE A 39 -0.92 -0.97 -2.28
C ILE A 39 -2.07 -1.13 -1.28
N PHE A 40 -2.97 -0.14 -1.21
CA PHE A 40 -4.08 -0.12 -0.27
C PHE A 40 -4.97 -1.37 -0.38
N LEU A 41 -5.39 -1.73 -1.59
CA LEU A 41 -6.34 -2.84 -1.80
C LEU A 41 -5.71 -4.20 -1.56
N VAL A 42 -4.42 -4.37 -1.90
CA VAL A 42 -3.70 -5.61 -1.59
C VAL A 42 -3.59 -5.77 -0.08
N GLU A 43 -3.17 -4.72 0.65
CA GLU A 43 -3.07 -4.78 2.11
C GLU A 43 -4.42 -5.02 2.78
N MET A 44 -5.50 -4.37 2.31
CA MET A 44 -6.83 -4.63 2.83
C MET A 44 -7.33 -6.04 2.49
N THR A 45 -6.88 -6.64 1.39
CA THR A 45 -7.27 -8.01 1.02
C THR A 45 -6.62 -9.05 1.92
N PHE A 46 -5.36 -8.85 2.31
CA PHE A 46 -4.62 -9.83 3.11
C PHE A 46 -4.61 -9.54 4.62
N ARG A 47 -4.79 -8.27 5.03
CA ARG A 47 -4.72 -7.81 6.42
C ARG A 47 -5.93 -6.97 6.86
N GLY A 48 -6.98 -6.90 6.04
CA GLY A 48 -8.19 -6.12 6.33
C GLY A 48 -9.14 -6.74 7.37
N ASP A 49 -8.74 -7.81 8.06
CA ASP A 49 -9.54 -8.36 9.16
C ASP A 49 -9.75 -7.28 10.24
N PHE A 50 -11.00 -7.13 10.67
CA PHE A 50 -11.39 -6.13 11.67
C PHE A 50 -10.60 -6.28 12.98
N THR A 51 -10.33 -7.51 13.40
CA THR A 51 -9.53 -7.82 14.59
C THR A 51 -8.10 -7.28 14.44
N ILE A 52 -7.49 -7.49 13.27
CA ILE A 52 -6.15 -6.98 12.97
C ILE A 52 -6.15 -5.45 13.02
N LYS A 53 -7.16 -4.79 12.43
CA LYS A 53 -7.24 -3.32 12.41
C LYS A 53 -7.43 -2.71 13.81
N ILE A 54 -8.19 -3.37 14.69
CA ILE A 54 -8.28 -2.99 16.10
C ILE A 54 -6.91 -3.14 16.77
N MET A 55 -6.22 -4.25 16.54
CA MET A 55 -4.89 -4.48 17.13
C MET A 55 -3.86 -3.47 16.66
N GLU A 56 -3.82 -3.15 15.37
CA GLU A 56 -2.99 -2.07 14.82
C GLU A 56 -3.27 -0.74 15.51
N SER A 57 -4.55 -0.40 15.72
CA SER A 57 -4.97 0.84 16.37
C SER A 57 -4.49 0.90 17.84
N ILE A 58 -4.61 -0.21 18.56
CA ILE A 58 -4.14 -0.32 19.95
C ILE A 58 -2.60 -0.23 20.00
N LEU A 59 -1.90 -0.91 19.10
CA LEU A 59 -0.44 -0.85 19.00
C LEU A 59 0.03 0.58 18.72
N ALA A 60 -0.59 1.26 17.75
CA ALA A 60 -0.24 2.62 17.36
C ALA A 60 -0.50 3.65 18.47
N LYS A 61 -1.55 3.44 19.26
CA LYS A 61 -1.93 4.38 20.33
C LYS A 61 -1.14 4.17 21.62
N TYR A 62 -1.00 2.91 22.06
CA TYR A 62 -0.49 2.59 23.40
C TYR A 62 0.89 1.95 23.39
N PHE A 63 1.28 1.25 22.32
CA PHE A 63 2.54 0.50 22.24
C PHE A 63 3.51 1.06 21.21
N LYS A 64 3.54 2.40 21.06
CA LYS A 64 4.38 3.13 20.10
C LYS A 64 5.84 2.66 20.06
N ARG A 65 6.45 2.45 21.23
CA ARG A 65 7.84 1.98 21.35
C ARG A 65 8.05 0.60 20.74
N ILE A 66 7.08 -0.29 20.84
CA ILE A 66 7.15 -1.64 20.25
C ILE A 66 7.06 -1.52 18.73
N VAL A 67 6.13 -0.71 18.22
CA VAL A 67 5.96 -0.47 16.78
C VAL A 67 7.26 0.04 16.15
N VAL A 68 7.88 1.06 16.75
CA VAL A 68 9.15 1.63 16.25
C VAL A 68 10.29 0.62 16.39
N LYS A 69 10.48 0.01 17.57
CA LYS A 69 11.61 -0.91 17.82
C LYS A 69 11.58 -2.17 16.94
N ARG A 70 10.39 -2.65 16.59
CA ARG A 70 10.20 -3.84 15.76
C ARG A 70 9.91 -3.51 14.30
N ASP A 71 9.88 -2.23 13.95
CA ASP A 71 9.58 -1.73 12.61
C ASP A 71 8.29 -2.32 12.02
N LEU A 72 7.22 -2.33 12.84
CA LEU A 72 5.96 -2.95 12.46
C LEU A 72 5.25 -2.12 11.39
N SER A 73 4.78 -2.80 10.35
CA SER A 73 3.85 -2.25 9.36
C SER A 73 2.49 -1.97 10.01
N ILE A 74 2.00 -0.74 9.91
CA ILE A 74 0.75 -0.30 10.55
C ILE A 74 -0.09 0.50 9.55
N GLY A 75 -1.42 0.43 9.71
CA GLY A 75 -2.35 1.36 9.05
C GLY A 75 -2.82 0.92 7.67
N PRO A 76 -3.45 1.83 6.91
CA PRO A 76 -4.12 1.50 5.65
C PRO A 76 -3.15 1.09 4.55
N PHE A 77 -1.94 1.64 4.52
CA PHE A 77 -0.90 1.29 3.56
C PHE A 77 0.20 0.43 4.16
N GLN A 78 0.05 -0.02 5.41
CA GLN A 78 1.02 -0.89 6.10
C GLN A 78 2.44 -0.30 6.13
N LEU A 79 2.54 1.02 6.30
CA LEU A 79 3.82 1.73 6.36
C LEU A 79 4.59 1.34 7.61
N LYS A 80 5.90 1.22 7.47
CA LYS A 80 6.84 0.97 8.56
C LYS A 80 7.46 2.27 9.06
N PRO A 81 7.75 2.40 10.37
CA PRO A 81 8.52 3.52 10.91
C PRO A 81 9.80 3.85 10.13
N SER A 82 10.61 2.85 9.79
CA SER A 82 11.85 3.04 9.02
C SER A 82 11.61 3.62 7.63
N PHE A 83 10.51 3.25 6.98
CA PHE A 83 10.08 3.81 5.69
C PHE A 83 9.73 5.28 5.84
N VAL A 84 8.96 5.63 6.89
CA VAL A 84 8.58 7.02 7.16
C VAL A 84 9.81 7.87 7.49
N GLU A 85 10.72 7.40 8.34
CA GLU A 85 11.97 8.12 8.68
C GLU A 85 12.87 8.36 7.46
N LYS A 86 12.83 7.44 6.49
CA LYS A 86 13.58 7.57 5.23
C LYS A 86 13.08 8.74 4.39
N TYR A 87 11.77 8.90 4.23
CA TYR A 87 11.18 9.85 3.28
C TYR A 87 10.55 11.10 3.91
N TYR A 88 10.02 11.02 5.12
CA TYR A 88 9.37 12.12 5.83
C TYR A 88 10.25 12.64 6.96
N LYS A 89 10.74 13.89 6.82
CA LYS A 89 11.73 14.48 7.74
C LYS A 89 11.13 15.29 8.88
N ASN A 90 9.84 15.59 8.84
CA ASN A 90 9.19 16.34 9.91
C ASN A 90 8.84 15.43 11.09
N GLN A 91 8.49 16.04 12.23
CA GLN A 91 8.01 15.30 13.38
C GLN A 91 6.72 14.56 13.03
N TRP A 92 6.64 13.30 13.43
CA TRP A 92 5.49 12.43 13.25
C TRP A 92 5.36 11.50 14.46
N GLN A 93 4.19 10.90 14.61
CA GLN A 93 3.88 9.91 15.63
C GLN A 93 3.36 8.62 14.99
N VAL A 94 3.54 7.49 15.67
CA VAL A 94 3.05 6.19 15.18
C VAL A 94 1.56 6.18 14.83
N ILE A 95 0.73 6.97 15.52
CA ILE A 95 -0.69 7.05 15.23
C ILE A 95 -0.98 7.68 13.85
N ASP A 96 -0.07 8.51 13.33
CA ASP A 96 -0.20 9.14 12.03
C ASP A 96 -0.11 8.10 10.90
N LEU A 97 0.53 6.94 11.14
CA LEU A 97 0.53 5.82 10.19
C LEU A 97 -0.87 5.24 9.94
N MET A 98 -1.82 5.49 10.85
CA MET A 98 -3.23 5.08 10.68
C MET A 98 -4.02 6.05 9.79
N ASP A 99 -3.49 7.25 9.58
CA ASP A 99 -4.12 8.30 8.81
C ASP A 99 -3.80 8.14 7.31
N ILE A 100 -4.84 8.26 6.48
CA ILE A 100 -4.72 8.08 5.03
C ILE A 100 -3.97 9.26 4.40
N ASP A 101 -4.20 10.49 4.87
CA ASP A 101 -3.58 11.69 4.30
C ASP A 101 -2.10 11.70 4.58
N PHE A 102 -1.73 11.43 5.83
CA PHE A 102 -0.34 11.27 6.22
C PHE A 102 0.35 10.20 5.37
N SER A 103 -0.29 9.02 5.22
CA SER A 103 0.28 7.93 4.44
C SER A 103 0.45 8.29 2.96
N ILE A 104 -0.52 8.99 2.36
CA ILE A 104 -0.44 9.51 0.98
C ILE A 104 0.76 10.45 0.86
N VAL A 105 0.93 11.41 1.77
CA VAL A 105 2.07 12.34 1.74
C VAL A 105 3.41 11.61 1.78
N VAL A 106 3.56 10.61 2.66
CA VAL A 106 4.80 9.83 2.75
C VAL A 106 5.06 9.06 1.46
N LEU A 107 4.03 8.46 0.86
CA LEU A 107 4.16 7.72 -0.40
C LEU A 107 4.48 8.65 -1.59
N GLU A 108 3.96 9.87 -1.64
CA GLU A 108 4.30 10.85 -2.67
C GLU A 108 5.78 11.26 -2.59
N LEU A 109 6.30 11.46 -1.38
CA LEU A 109 7.72 11.73 -1.15
C LEU A 109 8.59 10.55 -1.58
N PHE A 110 8.12 9.31 -1.34
CA PHE A 110 8.77 8.11 -1.85
C PHE A 110 8.83 8.11 -3.39
N ILE A 111 7.71 8.35 -4.08
CA ILE A 111 7.70 8.40 -5.55
C ILE A 111 8.62 9.50 -6.07
N THR A 112 8.58 10.69 -5.47
CA THR A 112 9.43 11.83 -5.85
C THR A 112 10.92 11.48 -5.73
N ALA A 113 11.31 10.79 -4.65
CA ALA A 113 12.69 10.35 -4.44
C ALA A 113 13.16 9.31 -5.46
N HIS A 114 12.23 8.63 -6.14
CA HIS A 114 12.48 7.57 -7.11
C HIS A 114 11.80 7.83 -8.46
N HIS A 115 11.69 9.11 -8.86
CA HIS A 115 10.94 9.55 -10.04
C HIS A 115 11.40 8.95 -11.38
N THR A 116 12.57 8.29 -11.41
CA THR A 116 13.09 7.59 -12.59
C THR A 116 12.62 6.14 -12.70
N LEU A 117 12.02 5.58 -11.66
CA LEU A 117 11.54 4.19 -11.63
C LEU A 117 10.14 4.06 -12.22
N SER A 118 9.84 2.92 -12.83
CA SER A 118 8.47 2.58 -13.26
C SER A 118 7.59 2.21 -12.05
N ASP A 119 6.26 2.21 -12.23
CA ASP A 119 5.33 1.80 -11.16
C ASP A 119 5.60 0.37 -10.67
N GLU A 120 5.98 -0.54 -11.57
CA GLU A 120 6.32 -1.92 -11.24
C GLU A 120 7.58 -1.98 -10.35
N GLU A 121 8.61 -1.20 -10.70
CA GLU A 121 9.83 -1.07 -9.90
C GLU A 121 9.54 -0.41 -8.54
N LEU A 122 8.64 0.58 -8.50
CA LEU A 122 8.19 1.23 -7.26
C LEU A 122 7.43 0.25 -6.36
N ILE A 123 6.54 -0.59 -6.90
CA ILE A 123 5.86 -1.65 -6.14
C ILE A 123 6.86 -2.64 -5.54
N VAL A 124 7.82 -3.07 -6.37
CA VAL A 124 8.89 -4.00 -5.97
C VAL A 124 9.69 -3.41 -4.81
N LEU A 125 10.14 -2.16 -4.96
CA LEU A 125 10.91 -1.44 -3.96
C LEU A 125 10.12 -1.18 -2.68
N PHE A 126 8.84 -0.81 -2.80
CA PHE A 126 7.95 -0.60 -1.67
C PHE A 126 7.78 -1.88 -0.85
N HIS A 127 7.48 -3.00 -1.51
CA HIS A 127 7.13 -4.25 -0.84
C HIS A 127 8.36 -4.96 -0.25
N SER A 128 9.45 -5.02 -1.01
CA SER A 128 10.63 -5.82 -0.62
C SER A 128 11.74 -5.00 0.04
N GLY A 129 11.75 -3.68 -0.15
CA GLY A 129 12.89 -2.83 0.21
C GLY A 129 14.07 -2.92 -0.76
N GLU A 130 13.97 -3.74 -1.82
CA GLU A 130 15.00 -3.98 -2.83
C GLU A 130 14.43 -3.75 -4.25
N SER A 131 15.30 -3.44 -5.22
CA SER A 131 14.89 -3.17 -6.61
C SER A 131 14.59 -4.43 -7.43
N ILE A 132 14.94 -5.62 -6.94
CA ILE A 132 14.74 -6.91 -7.61
C ILE A 132 14.30 -7.93 -6.57
N THR A 133 13.18 -8.63 -6.77
CA THR A 133 12.68 -9.64 -5.82
C THR A 133 12.24 -10.91 -6.52
N LYS A 134 12.35 -12.03 -5.79
CA LYS A 134 11.84 -13.36 -6.17
C LYS A 134 10.60 -13.76 -5.35
N TYR A 135 10.02 -12.84 -4.58
CA TYR A 135 8.94 -13.16 -3.63
C TYR A 135 7.59 -13.25 -4.34
N GLU A 136 6.89 -14.36 -4.10
CA GLU A 136 5.57 -14.64 -4.67
C GLU A 136 4.54 -13.57 -4.31
N ASP A 137 4.64 -12.98 -3.11
CA ASP A 137 3.74 -11.92 -2.65
C ASP A 137 3.89 -10.63 -3.48
N THR A 138 5.11 -10.27 -3.89
CA THR A 138 5.34 -9.11 -4.78
C THR A 138 4.66 -9.31 -6.13
N ASN A 139 4.61 -10.55 -6.64
CA ASN A 139 3.91 -10.85 -7.89
C ASN A 139 2.40 -10.65 -7.78
N VAL A 140 1.81 -10.77 -6.59
CA VAL A 140 0.41 -10.40 -6.37
C VAL A 140 0.21 -8.90 -6.58
N TYR A 141 1.06 -8.04 -5.99
CA TYR A 141 0.96 -6.58 -6.22
C TYR A 141 1.10 -6.25 -7.70
N LEU A 142 2.09 -6.82 -8.39
CA LEU A 142 2.31 -6.56 -9.82
C LEU A 142 1.14 -7.02 -10.68
N TYR A 143 0.56 -8.19 -10.38
CA TYR A 143 -0.63 -8.66 -11.09
C TYR A 143 -1.81 -7.71 -10.89
N ILE A 144 -2.06 -7.31 -9.64
CA ILE A 144 -3.15 -6.39 -9.31
C ILE A 144 -2.94 -5.02 -9.94
N LEU A 145 -1.71 -4.49 -9.93
CA LEU A 145 -1.33 -3.24 -10.58
C LEU A 145 -1.70 -3.27 -12.06
N LYS A 146 -1.27 -4.32 -12.78
CA LYS A 146 -1.57 -4.48 -14.20
C LYS A 146 -3.07 -4.50 -14.46
N ARG A 147 -3.84 -5.22 -13.65
CA ARG A 147 -5.30 -5.31 -13.79
C ARG A 147 -6.00 -3.97 -13.50
N LEU A 148 -5.55 -3.23 -12.49
CA LEU A 148 -6.08 -1.91 -12.18
C LEU A 148 -5.70 -0.89 -13.27
N LYS A 149 -4.47 -0.89 -13.78
CA LYS A 149 -4.09 -0.06 -14.94
C LYS A 149 -5.01 -0.31 -16.14
N GLN A 150 -5.29 -1.57 -16.46
CA GLN A 150 -6.25 -1.93 -17.53
C GLN A 150 -7.68 -1.43 -17.27
N GLU A 151 -8.14 -1.45 -16.01
CA GLU A 151 -9.46 -0.89 -15.65
C GLU A 151 -9.51 0.64 -15.79
N PHE A 152 -8.45 1.34 -15.41
CA PHE A 152 -8.42 2.81 -15.35
C PHE A 152 -8.09 3.47 -16.69
N PHE A 153 -7.21 2.86 -17.49
CA PHE A 153 -6.70 3.46 -18.73
C PHE A 153 -7.20 2.76 -20.00
N GLY A 154 -8.00 1.69 -19.86
CA GLY A 154 -8.37 0.83 -20.99
C GLY A 154 -7.24 -0.15 -21.33
N ARG A 155 -7.54 -1.14 -22.18
CA ARG A 155 -6.59 -2.21 -22.52
C ARG A 155 -5.37 -1.62 -23.25
N GLU A 156 -4.20 -1.61 -22.62
CA GLU A 156 -2.98 -1.82 -23.39
C GLU A 156 -3.03 -3.26 -23.91
N GLU A 157 -3.22 -3.40 -25.22
CA GLU A 157 -3.16 -4.68 -25.91
C GLU A 157 -1.79 -5.33 -25.64
N ILE A 158 -1.83 -6.62 -25.32
CA ILE A 158 -0.67 -7.48 -25.07
C ILE A 158 0.11 -7.66 -26.36
#